data_AF-A0A7S4S9M6-F1
#
_entry.id   AF-A0A7S4S9M6-F1
#
_cell.length_a   1.000
_cell.length_b   1.000
_cell.length_c   1.000
_cell.angle_alpha   90.00
_cell.angle_beta   90.00
_cell.angle_gamma   90.00
#
_symmetry.space_group_name_H-M   'P 1'
#
loop_
_entity.id
_entity.type
_entity.pdbx_description
1 polymer ?
#
loop_
_entity_poly.entity_id
_entity_poly.type
_entity_poly.pdbx_seq_one_letter_code
_entity_poly.pdbx_strand_id
1 'polypeptide(L)'
;ALPICHIEMAMFNAYLYLVNSFISGRNLLNLQRQLNLFRNKMIEHKQNLISHATFPLQKFVSDLVSSKNDQSLREDTALLANGRQNDALMLSHLYLFAGIEAYIFGENELAANMVLKRQDVEKKMFRKSIFYGMTEFYDGLVFFAMSRKTRDAKWIFGASKALSKMEEYNQIASANCDHKLLLLQAEARSLSSENEEAAKCYELAIATAEKNDFPNEQAIANERAGDFFLRTGDTKKASHHYG
;
A
#
# COMPACT_ATOMS: atom_id res chain seq x y z
N ALA A 1 0.40 7.73 -38.19
CA ALA A 1 0.45 6.72 -37.09
C ALA A 1 1.41 7.12 -35.96
N LEU A 2 2.61 7.67 -36.25
CA LEU A 2 3.57 8.17 -35.26
C LEU A 2 3.02 9.07 -34.12
N PRO A 3 2.16 10.09 -34.36
CA PRO A 3 1.76 11.02 -33.29
C PRO A 3 0.86 10.40 -32.22
N ILE A 4 0.06 9.37 -32.54
CA ILE A 4 -0.80 8.70 -31.54
C ILE A 4 0.06 7.85 -30.60
N CYS A 5 1.02 7.10 -31.14
CA CYS A 5 1.97 6.30 -30.35
C CYS A 5 2.76 7.16 -29.36
N HIS A 6 3.21 8.35 -29.77
CA HIS A 6 3.90 9.29 -28.88
C HIS A 6 3.01 9.77 -27.71
N ILE A 7 1.73 10.02 -27.96
CA ILE A 7 0.77 10.43 -26.92
C ILE A 7 0.51 9.27 -25.95
N GLU A 8 0.28 8.05 -26.46
CA GLU A 8 0.06 6.86 -25.62
C GLU A 8 1.27 6.60 -24.72
N MET A 9 2.49 6.61 -25.28
CA MET A 9 3.72 6.45 -24.51
C MET A 9 3.92 7.58 -23.48
N ALA A 10 3.67 8.83 -23.87
CA ALA A 10 3.80 9.97 -22.95
C ALA A 10 2.84 9.85 -21.76
N MET A 11 1.59 9.47 -22.01
CA MET A 11 0.59 9.35 -20.95
C MET A 11 0.82 8.11 -20.08
N PHE A 12 1.32 7.01 -20.65
CA PHE A 12 1.76 5.85 -19.87
C PHE A 12 2.96 6.19 -18.97
N ASN A 13 3.95 6.93 -19.48
CA ASN A 13 5.08 7.39 -18.68
C ASN A 13 4.65 8.35 -17.58
N ALA A 14 3.69 9.24 -17.86
CA ALA A 14 3.09 10.10 -16.83
C ALA A 14 2.42 9.26 -15.73
N TYR A 15 1.68 8.23 -16.10
CA TYR A 15 1.08 7.30 -15.14
C TYR A 15 2.14 6.60 -14.26
N LEU A 16 3.22 6.07 -14.85
CA LEU A 16 4.33 5.47 -14.10
C LEU A 16 5.01 6.48 -13.16
N TYR A 17 5.22 7.70 -13.63
CA TYR A 17 5.79 8.79 -12.83
C TYR A 17 4.94 9.10 -11.59
N LEU A 18 3.61 9.17 -11.74
CA LEU A 18 2.69 9.46 -10.64
C LEU A 18 2.71 8.35 -9.59
N VAL A 19 2.69 7.08 -10.04
CA VAL A 19 2.77 5.91 -9.16
C VAL A 19 4.10 5.87 -8.40
N ASN A 20 5.22 6.04 -9.09
CA ASN A 20 6.53 6.05 -8.43
C ASN A 20 6.66 7.25 -7.47
N SER A 21 6.13 8.42 -7.82
CA SER A 21 6.13 9.59 -6.93
C SER A 21 5.36 9.33 -5.64
N PHE A 22 4.25 8.60 -5.72
CA PHE A 22 3.51 8.17 -4.54
C PHE A 22 4.28 7.14 -3.70
N ILE A 23 4.79 6.08 -4.34
CA ILE A 23 5.54 5.01 -3.66
C ILE A 23 6.78 5.56 -2.93
N SER A 24 7.49 6.51 -3.54
CA SER A 24 8.66 7.17 -2.96
C SER A 24 8.32 8.28 -1.94
N GLY A 25 7.06 8.40 -1.49
CA GLY A 25 6.70 9.32 -0.42
C GLY A 25 6.89 10.80 -0.76
N ARG A 26 6.78 11.21 -2.05
CA ARG A 26 6.89 12.62 -2.42
C ARG A 26 5.76 13.45 -1.79
N ASN A 27 6.00 14.74 -1.63
CA ASN A 27 5.04 15.69 -1.06
C ASN A 27 3.64 15.57 -1.70
N LEU A 28 2.64 15.27 -0.87
CA LEU A 28 1.28 14.97 -1.31
C LEU A 28 0.58 16.16 -1.99
N LEU A 29 0.86 17.40 -1.58
CA LEU A 29 0.28 18.59 -2.23
C LEU A 29 0.77 18.75 -3.67
N ASN A 30 2.06 18.51 -3.91
CA ASN A 30 2.62 18.54 -5.26
C ASN A 30 2.06 17.38 -6.09
N LEU A 31 2.06 16.17 -5.52
CA LEU A 31 1.53 14.98 -6.19
C LEU A 31 0.04 15.15 -6.56
N GLN A 32 -0.79 15.73 -5.69
CA GLN A 32 -2.20 16.02 -5.99
C GLN A 32 -2.35 16.92 -7.23
N ARG A 33 -1.56 18.00 -7.31
CA ARG A 33 -1.57 18.90 -8.48
C ARG A 33 -1.17 18.16 -9.75
N GLN A 34 -0.14 17.31 -9.68
CA GLN A 34 0.33 16.52 -10.80
C GLN A 34 -0.69 15.47 -11.25
N LEU A 35 -1.33 14.76 -10.30
CA LEU A 35 -2.41 13.80 -10.56
C LEU A 35 -3.56 14.49 -11.30
N ASN A 36 -3.99 15.67 -10.84
CA ASN A 36 -5.04 16.46 -11.50
C ASN A 36 -4.64 16.87 -12.92
N LEU A 37 -3.44 17.40 -13.10
CA LEU A 37 -2.94 17.85 -14.40
C LEU A 37 -2.86 16.69 -15.42
N PHE A 38 -2.18 15.61 -15.05
CA PHE A 38 -1.93 14.51 -15.98
C PHE A 38 -3.19 13.70 -16.26
N ARG A 39 -4.06 13.49 -15.27
CA ARG A 39 -5.31 12.77 -15.52
C ARG A 39 -6.25 13.57 -16.42
N ASN A 40 -6.33 14.90 -16.27
CA ASN A 40 -7.08 15.75 -17.20
C ASN A 40 -6.55 15.62 -18.63
N LYS A 41 -5.23 15.61 -18.82
CA LYS A 41 -4.60 15.36 -20.13
C LYS A 41 -4.91 13.95 -20.67
N MET A 42 -4.91 12.92 -19.82
CA MET A 42 -5.31 11.57 -20.24
C MET A 42 -6.75 11.56 -20.76
N ILE A 43 -7.67 12.28 -20.10
CA ILE A 43 -9.07 12.40 -20.56
C ILE A 43 -9.15 13.15 -21.89
N GLU A 44 -8.48 14.31 -22.00
CA GLU A 44 -8.44 15.13 -23.23
C GLU A 44 -7.97 14.32 -24.44
N HIS A 45 -6.94 13.48 -24.25
CA HIS A 45 -6.38 12.62 -25.28
C HIS A 45 -7.05 11.23 -25.37
N LYS A 46 -8.22 11.05 -24.76
CA LYS A 46 -9.05 9.83 -24.79
C LYS A 46 -8.33 8.55 -24.31
N GLN A 47 -7.35 8.72 -23.43
CA GLN A 47 -6.59 7.64 -22.79
C GLN A 47 -7.36 7.06 -21.61
N ASN A 48 -8.50 6.43 -21.89
CA ASN A 48 -9.47 6.00 -20.87
C ASN A 48 -8.89 4.98 -19.87
N LEU A 49 -8.17 3.96 -20.36
CA LEU A 49 -7.61 2.90 -19.50
C LEU A 49 -6.72 3.46 -18.39
N ILE A 50 -5.73 4.29 -18.74
CA ILE A 50 -4.81 4.88 -17.76
C ILE A 50 -5.44 6.00 -16.96
N SER A 51 -6.40 6.76 -17.51
CA SER A 51 -7.18 7.74 -16.75
C SER A 51 -7.99 7.08 -15.63
N HIS A 52 -8.63 5.94 -15.93
CA HIS A 52 -9.36 5.14 -14.96
C HIS A 52 -8.40 4.50 -13.94
N ALA A 53 -7.28 3.92 -14.38
CA ALA A 53 -6.27 3.35 -13.50
C ALA A 53 -5.64 4.38 -12.54
N THR A 54 -5.55 5.66 -12.95
CA THR A 54 -5.02 6.77 -12.15
C THR A 54 -6.03 7.30 -11.12
N PHE A 55 -7.33 7.12 -11.37
CA PHE A 55 -8.38 7.71 -10.54
C PHE A 55 -8.32 7.28 -9.06
N PRO A 56 -8.14 5.98 -8.72
CA PRO A 56 -8.04 5.58 -7.31
C PRO A 56 -6.92 6.27 -6.54
N LEU A 57 -5.73 6.38 -7.14
CA LEU A 57 -4.60 7.11 -6.55
C LEU A 57 -4.91 8.60 -6.41
N GLN A 58 -5.53 9.22 -7.42
CA GLN A 58 -5.96 10.62 -7.37
C GLN A 58 -6.92 10.89 -6.20
N LYS A 59 -7.92 10.02 -6.02
CA LYS A 59 -8.89 10.15 -4.93
C LYS A 59 -8.22 9.94 -3.58
N PHE A 60 -7.45 8.85 -3.43
CA PHE A 60 -6.70 8.55 -2.20
C PHE A 60 -5.81 9.73 -1.74
N VAL A 61 -4.99 10.28 -2.65
CA VAL A 61 -4.13 11.44 -2.34
C VAL A 61 -4.96 12.68 -2.00
N SER A 62 -6.09 12.89 -2.68
CA SER A 62 -6.94 14.04 -2.39
C SER A 62 -7.61 13.96 -1.01
N ASP A 63 -8.03 12.76 -0.62
CA ASP A 63 -8.60 12.52 0.70
C ASP A 63 -7.57 12.81 1.79
N LEU A 64 -6.35 12.25 1.67
CA LEU A 64 -5.23 12.53 2.57
C LEU A 64 -4.89 14.01 2.69
N VAL A 65 -4.83 14.74 1.56
CA VAL A 65 -4.52 16.18 1.55
C VAL A 65 -5.63 17.01 2.18
N SER A 66 -6.90 16.64 1.96
CA SER A 66 -8.03 17.42 2.45
C SER A 66 -8.22 17.32 3.96
N SER A 67 -7.48 16.46 4.65
CA SER A 67 -7.66 16.14 6.08
C SER A 67 -9.11 15.84 6.45
N LYS A 68 -9.93 15.43 5.46
CA LYS A 68 -11.22 14.81 5.71
C LYS A 68 -10.90 13.43 6.27
N ASN A 69 -10.79 13.37 7.59
CA ASN A 69 -10.77 12.13 8.36
C ASN A 69 -12.04 11.28 8.14
N ASP A 70 -13.04 11.80 7.42
CA ASP A 70 -14.21 11.05 6.96
C ASP A 70 -13.88 10.29 5.67
N GLN A 71 -13.57 9.00 5.81
CA GLN A 71 -14.18 7.84 5.12
C GLN A 71 -14.47 7.89 3.59
N SER A 72 -13.93 8.86 2.87
CA SER A 72 -14.35 9.26 1.52
C SER A 72 -14.10 8.18 0.45
N LEU A 73 -12.95 7.50 0.46
CA LEU A 73 -12.70 6.43 -0.51
C LEU A 73 -13.41 5.14 -0.13
N ARG A 74 -13.48 4.81 1.17
CA ARG A 74 -14.13 3.60 1.68
C ARG A 74 -15.63 3.57 1.40
N GLU A 75 -16.36 4.66 1.67
CA GLU A 75 -17.81 4.77 1.42
C GLU A 75 -18.13 4.69 -0.07
N ASP A 76 -17.34 5.39 -0.89
CA ASP A 76 -17.54 5.41 -2.34
C ASP A 76 -17.11 4.10 -3.01
N THR A 77 -16.27 3.27 -2.38
CA THR A 77 -15.69 2.08 -3.02
C THR A 77 -16.78 1.13 -3.55
N ALA A 78 -17.85 0.90 -2.80
CA ALA A 78 -18.94 0.02 -3.24
C ALA A 78 -19.70 0.63 -4.43
N LEU A 79 -20.00 1.93 -4.38
CA LEU A 79 -20.69 2.64 -5.46
C LEU A 79 -19.86 2.67 -6.73
N LEU A 80 -18.58 3.04 -6.61
CA LEU A 80 -17.62 3.07 -7.71
C LEU A 80 -17.41 1.68 -8.31
N ALA A 81 -17.34 0.64 -7.48
CA ALA A 81 -17.16 -0.73 -7.94
C ALA A 81 -18.37 -1.23 -8.73
N ASN A 82 -19.59 -0.95 -8.26
CA ASN A 82 -20.83 -1.33 -8.93
C ASN A 82 -20.97 -0.66 -10.31
N GLY A 83 -20.56 0.60 -10.46
CA GLY A 83 -20.59 1.30 -11.74
C GLY A 83 -19.52 0.88 -12.75
N ARG A 84 -18.52 0.09 -12.35
CA ARG A 84 -17.31 -0.20 -13.13
C ARG A 84 -16.87 -1.67 -13.11
N GLN A 85 -17.80 -2.61 -12.97
CA GLN A 85 -17.50 -4.05 -12.85
C GLN A 85 -16.62 -4.63 -13.99
N ASN A 86 -16.62 -4.00 -15.17
CA ASN A 86 -15.82 -4.42 -16.32
C ASN A 86 -14.39 -3.83 -16.35
N ASP A 87 -14.05 -2.93 -15.43
CA ASP A 87 -12.73 -2.26 -15.37
C ASP A 87 -11.86 -2.87 -14.26
N ALA A 88 -11.34 -4.08 -14.52
CA ALA A 88 -10.59 -4.84 -13.53
C ALA A 88 -9.34 -4.11 -12.99
N LEU A 89 -8.65 -3.32 -13.83
CA LEU A 89 -7.45 -2.58 -13.42
C LEU A 89 -7.82 -1.44 -12.46
N MET A 90 -8.83 -0.64 -12.79
CA MET A 90 -9.33 0.40 -11.89
C MET A 90 -9.80 -0.21 -10.57
N LEU A 91 -10.56 -1.31 -10.61
CA LEU A 91 -11.06 -1.99 -9.42
C LEU A 91 -9.93 -2.54 -8.54
N SER A 92 -8.89 -3.14 -9.13
CA SER A 92 -7.71 -3.60 -8.40
C SER A 92 -7.06 -2.44 -7.62
N HIS A 93 -6.85 -1.29 -8.27
CA HIS A 93 -6.29 -0.12 -7.58
C HIS A 93 -7.24 0.46 -6.54
N LEU A 94 -8.55 0.49 -6.82
CA LEU A 94 -9.55 0.97 -5.87
C LEU A 94 -9.52 0.15 -4.58
N TYR A 95 -9.55 -1.19 -4.69
CA TYR A 95 -9.46 -2.06 -3.52
C TYR A 95 -8.08 -2.01 -2.84
N LEU A 96 -6.99 -1.79 -3.58
CA LEU A 96 -5.67 -1.58 -2.99
C LEU A 96 -5.67 -0.35 -2.06
N PHE A 97 -6.07 0.81 -2.57
CA PHE A 97 -6.04 2.05 -1.78
C PHE A 97 -7.06 2.05 -0.64
N ALA A 98 -8.27 1.50 -0.86
CA ALA A 98 -9.25 1.33 0.21
C ALA A 98 -8.75 0.37 1.30
N GLY A 99 -8.01 -0.68 0.93
CA GLY A 99 -7.39 -1.61 1.87
C GLY A 99 -6.26 -0.97 2.68
N ILE A 100 -5.39 -0.19 2.02
CA ILE A 100 -4.32 0.58 2.68
C ILE A 100 -4.94 1.58 3.68
N GLU A 101 -5.95 2.32 3.26
CA GLU A 101 -6.65 3.28 4.13
C GLU A 101 -7.25 2.58 5.36
N ALA A 102 -8.02 1.52 5.15
CA ALA A 102 -8.62 0.75 6.25
C ALA A 102 -7.56 0.21 7.21
N TYR A 103 -6.41 -0.25 6.71
CA TYR A 103 -5.31 -0.72 7.55
C TYR A 103 -4.72 0.39 8.42
N ILE A 104 -4.43 1.56 7.83
CA ILE A 104 -3.87 2.73 8.54
C ILE A 104 -4.81 3.21 9.66
N PHE A 105 -6.13 3.09 9.47
CA PHE A 105 -7.11 3.43 10.52
C PHE A 105 -7.40 2.28 11.50
N GLY A 106 -6.66 1.17 11.43
CA GLY A 106 -6.82 0.02 12.34
C GLY A 106 -8.03 -0.87 12.05
N GLU A 107 -8.76 -0.64 10.95
CA GLU A 107 -9.93 -1.41 10.52
C GLU A 107 -9.50 -2.71 9.80
N ASN A 108 -8.74 -3.56 10.49
CA ASN A 108 -8.07 -4.73 9.91
C ASN A 108 -9.00 -5.72 9.17
N GLU A 109 -10.24 -5.91 9.64
CA GLU A 109 -11.22 -6.78 8.96
C GLU A 109 -11.69 -6.19 7.64
N LEU A 110 -11.88 -4.86 7.59
CA LEU A 110 -12.23 -4.17 6.35
C LEU A 110 -11.06 -4.22 5.37
N ALA A 111 -9.83 -3.96 5.85
CA ALA A 111 -8.62 -4.07 5.05
C ALA A 111 -8.49 -5.48 4.44
N ALA A 112 -8.70 -6.52 5.25
CA ALA A 112 -8.66 -7.91 4.79
C ALA A 112 -9.73 -8.21 3.73
N ASN A 113 -10.94 -7.68 3.89
CA ASN A 113 -11.99 -7.81 2.88
C ASN A 113 -11.59 -7.13 1.56
N MET A 114 -10.98 -5.94 1.61
CA MET A 114 -10.49 -5.25 0.41
C MET A 114 -9.39 -6.05 -0.29
N VAL A 115 -8.45 -6.64 0.45
CA VAL A 115 -7.41 -7.52 -0.11
C VAL A 115 -8.05 -8.70 -0.85
N LEU A 116 -9.02 -9.38 -0.25
CA LEU A 116 -9.70 -10.52 -0.89
C LEU A 116 -10.46 -10.10 -2.16
N LYS A 117 -11.22 -8.99 -2.11
CA LYS A 117 -11.91 -8.44 -3.30
C LYS A 117 -10.93 -8.08 -4.41
N ARG A 118 -9.78 -7.49 -4.06
CA ARG A 118 -8.72 -7.16 -5.02
C ARG A 118 -8.19 -8.43 -5.70
N GLN A 119 -7.84 -9.44 -4.91
CA GLN A 119 -7.35 -10.72 -5.42
C GLN A 119 -8.35 -11.40 -6.35
N ASP A 120 -9.65 -11.34 -6.04
CA ASP A 120 -10.71 -11.90 -6.90
C ASP A 120 -10.85 -11.18 -8.24
N VAL A 121 -10.69 -9.85 -8.26
CA VAL A 121 -10.62 -9.07 -9.50
C VAL A 121 -9.37 -9.41 -10.29
N GLU A 122 -8.22 -9.50 -9.62
CA GLU A 122 -6.92 -9.74 -10.25
C GLU A 122 -6.79 -11.14 -10.87
N LYS A 123 -7.52 -12.15 -10.37
CA LYS A 123 -7.62 -13.48 -11.00
C LYS A 123 -8.10 -13.41 -12.46
N LYS A 124 -8.85 -12.37 -12.83
CA LYS A 124 -9.39 -12.18 -14.18
C LYS A 124 -8.48 -11.32 -15.06
N MET A 125 -7.39 -10.79 -14.52
CA MET A 125 -6.48 -9.88 -15.23
C MET A 125 -5.36 -10.66 -15.94
N PHE A 126 -5.07 -10.27 -17.18
CA PHE A 126 -3.96 -10.87 -17.95
C PHE A 126 -2.57 -10.40 -17.47
N ARG A 127 -2.49 -9.24 -16.81
CA ARG A 127 -1.24 -8.67 -16.28
C ARG A 127 -1.44 -8.23 -14.85
N LYS A 128 -0.40 -8.37 -14.03
CA LYS A 128 -0.37 -7.79 -12.68
C LYS A 128 -0.36 -6.27 -12.72
N SER A 129 -0.92 -5.65 -11.69
CA SER A 129 -0.81 -4.21 -11.47
C SER A 129 0.66 -3.78 -11.30
N ILE A 130 0.95 -2.54 -11.68
CA ILE A 130 2.27 -1.92 -11.45
C ILE A 130 2.55 -1.67 -9.96
N PHE A 131 1.54 -1.76 -9.10
CA PHE A 131 1.70 -1.62 -7.64
C PHE A 131 2.16 -2.91 -6.95
N TYR A 132 2.61 -3.94 -7.68
CA TYR A 132 2.89 -5.27 -7.11
C TYR A 132 3.77 -5.27 -5.84
N GLY A 133 4.85 -4.48 -5.80
CA GLY A 133 5.73 -4.43 -4.62
C GLY A 133 5.06 -3.80 -3.39
N MET A 134 4.23 -2.78 -3.62
CA MET A 134 3.39 -2.16 -2.59
C MET A 134 2.30 -3.13 -2.13
N THR A 135 1.63 -3.78 -3.08
CA THR A 135 0.58 -4.78 -2.81
C THR A 135 1.07 -5.88 -1.88
N GLU A 136 2.19 -6.54 -2.18
CA GLU A 136 2.69 -7.65 -1.35
C GLU A 136 3.07 -7.19 0.07
N PHE A 137 3.59 -5.97 0.21
CA PHE A 137 3.93 -5.39 1.51
C PHE A 137 2.69 -5.12 2.38
N TYR A 138 1.71 -4.35 1.87
CA TYR A 138 0.52 -4.01 2.63
C TYR A 138 -0.39 -5.22 2.87
N ASP A 139 -0.49 -6.14 1.91
CA ASP A 139 -1.17 -7.42 2.12
C ASP A 139 -0.54 -8.19 3.28
N GLY A 140 0.79 -8.29 3.31
CA GLY A 140 1.52 -8.93 4.40
C GLY A 140 1.18 -8.34 5.76
N LEU A 141 1.18 -7.01 5.87
CA LEU A 141 0.79 -6.31 7.10
C LEU A 141 -0.64 -6.62 7.54
N VAL A 142 -1.60 -6.63 6.60
CA VAL A 142 -3.00 -7.01 6.85
C VAL A 142 -3.10 -8.47 7.29
N PHE A 143 -2.37 -9.37 6.63
CA PHE A 143 -2.35 -10.79 6.99
C PHE A 143 -1.76 -11.03 8.38
N PHE A 144 -0.67 -10.36 8.75
CA PHE A 144 -0.12 -10.45 10.10
C PHE A 144 -1.10 -9.93 11.16
N ALA A 145 -1.75 -8.79 10.91
CA ALA A 145 -2.77 -8.25 11.81
C ALA A 145 -3.94 -9.23 12.00
N MET A 146 -4.46 -9.80 10.91
CA MET A 146 -5.54 -10.79 10.95
C MET A 146 -5.11 -12.11 11.60
N SER A 147 -3.87 -12.55 11.36
CA SER A 147 -3.29 -13.76 11.98
C SER A 147 -3.22 -13.60 13.49
N ARG A 148 -2.79 -12.43 13.96
CA ARG A 148 -2.73 -12.10 15.39
C ARG A 148 -4.12 -12.07 16.03
N LYS A 149 -5.11 -11.49 15.34
CA LYS A 149 -6.49 -11.35 15.82
C LYS A 149 -7.25 -12.68 15.86
N THR A 150 -7.11 -13.51 14.82
CA THR A 150 -8.00 -14.67 14.61
C THR A 150 -7.33 -16.01 14.80
N ARG A 151 -6.00 -16.10 14.64
CA ARG A 151 -5.22 -17.35 14.57
C ARG A 151 -5.70 -18.32 13.48
N ASP A 152 -6.43 -17.84 12.48
CA ASP A 152 -6.88 -18.62 11.33
C ASP A 152 -5.70 -18.92 10.40
N ALA A 153 -5.54 -20.21 10.06
CA ALA A 153 -4.45 -20.71 9.22
C ALA A 153 -4.37 -20.02 7.85
N LYS A 154 -5.50 -19.54 7.30
CA LYS A 154 -5.51 -18.85 6.01
C LYS A 154 -4.70 -17.56 6.03
N TRP A 155 -4.77 -16.81 7.14
CA TRP A 155 -4.06 -15.54 7.28
C TRP A 155 -2.59 -15.79 7.58
N ILE A 156 -2.29 -16.81 8.40
CA ILE A 156 -0.91 -17.21 8.70
C ILE A 156 -0.21 -17.62 7.40
N PHE A 157 -0.87 -18.43 6.57
CA PHE A 157 -0.35 -18.81 5.27
C PHE A 157 -0.16 -17.60 4.34
N GLY A 158 -1.13 -16.68 4.30
CA GLY A 158 -1.01 -15.43 3.55
C GLY A 158 0.19 -14.59 3.98
N ALA A 159 0.39 -14.44 5.30
CA ALA A 159 1.49 -13.68 5.87
C ALA A 159 2.86 -14.31 5.52
N SER A 160 2.99 -15.63 5.66
CA SER A 160 4.22 -16.34 5.25
C SER A 160 4.51 -16.18 3.76
N LYS A 161 3.47 -16.24 2.92
CA LYS A 161 3.63 -16.04 1.46
C LYS A 161 4.08 -14.61 1.13
N ALA A 162 3.49 -13.61 1.77
CA ALA A 162 3.88 -12.21 1.58
C ALA A 162 5.34 -11.98 2.02
N LEU A 163 5.75 -12.57 3.14
CA LEU A 163 7.13 -12.52 3.62
C LEU A 163 8.10 -13.13 2.60
N SER A 164 7.87 -14.37 2.15
CA SER A 164 8.72 -15.01 1.14
C SER A 164 8.78 -14.20 -0.17
N LYS A 165 7.67 -13.57 -0.57
CA LYS A 165 7.65 -12.72 -1.76
C LYS A 165 8.49 -11.46 -1.58
N MET A 166 8.46 -10.87 -0.39
CA MET A 166 9.30 -9.72 -0.07
C MET A 166 10.78 -10.09 -0.01
N GLU A 167 11.13 -11.30 0.43
CA GLU A 167 12.50 -11.82 0.37
C GLU A 167 13.02 -11.91 -1.07
N GLU A 168 12.21 -12.47 -1.98
CA GLU A 168 12.53 -12.50 -3.42
C GLU A 168 12.74 -11.09 -3.99
N TYR A 169 11.89 -10.13 -3.62
CA TYR A 169 12.01 -8.75 -4.09
C TYR A 169 13.23 -8.05 -3.52
N ASN A 170 13.60 -8.32 -2.27
CA ASN A 170 14.79 -7.75 -1.64
C ASN A 170 16.08 -8.20 -2.34
N GLN A 171 16.13 -9.45 -2.84
CA GLN A 171 17.27 -9.95 -3.63
C GLN A 171 17.46 -9.19 -4.94
N ILE A 172 16.38 -8.65 -5.51
CA ILE A 172 16.40 -7.93 -6.79
C ILE A 172 16.65 -6.43 -6.58
N ALA A 173 16.00 -5.83 -5.58
CA ALA A 173 15.95 -4.39 -5.40
C ALA A 173 16.01 -3.98 -3.91
N SER A 174 17.11 -4.35 -3.24
CA SER A 174 17.26 -4.16 -1.79
C SER A 174 16.97 -2.72 -1.32
N ALA A 175 17.44 -1.70 -2.03
CA ALA A 175 17.21 -0.31 -1.66
C ALA A 175 15.72 0.08 -1.53
N ASN A 176 14.81 -0.63 -2.22
CA ASN A 176 13.37 -0.36 -2.22
C ASN A 176 12.58 -1.30 -1.30
N CYS A 177 13.20 -2.39 -0.84
CA CYS A 177 12.53 -3.54 -0.22
C CYS A 177 13.06 -3.90 1.17
N ASP A 178 14.26 -3.45 1.55
CA ASP A 178 14.92 -3.95 2.76
C ASP A 178 14.16 -3.59 4.03
N HIS A 179 13.73 -2.33 4.18
CA HIS A 179 12.90 -1.89 5.30
C HIS A 179 11.52 -2.56 5.33
N LYS A 180 10.95 -2.86 4.16
CA LYS A 180 9.68 -3.61 4.05
C LYS A 180 9.85 -5.04 4.55
N LEU A 181 10.92 -5.70 4.11
CA LEU A 181 11.26 -7.04 4.55
C LEU A 181 11.49 -7.09 6.06
N LEU A 182 12.30 -6.16 6.59
CA LEU A 182 12.58 -6.04 8.02
C LEU A 182 11.29 -5.85 8.84
N LEU A 183 10.35 -5.03 8.36
CA LEU A 183 9.08 -4.84 9.05
C LEU A 183 8.21 -6.12 9.05
N LEU A 184 8.12 -6.83 7.92
CA LEU A 184 7.39 -8.11 7.86
C LEU A 184 8.05 -9.19 8.73
N GLN A 185 9.38 -9.20 8.82
CA GLN A 185 10.12 -10.08 9.73
C GLN A 185 9.83 -9.72 11.19
N ALA A 186 9.73 -8.43 11.53
CA ALA A 186 9.36 -7.98 12.87
C ALA A 186 7.95 -8.47 13.26
N GLU A 187 6.99 -8.36 12.36
CA GLU A 187 5.62 -8.86 12.57
C GLU A 187 5.58 -10.38 12.74
N ALA A 188 6.35 -11.13 11.93
CA ALA A 188 6.46 -12.58 12.03
C ALA A 188 7.04 -13.03 13.38
N ARG A 189 8.15 -12.43 13.79
CA ARG A 189 8.81 -12.72 15.09
C ARG A 189 7.90 -12.34 16.25
N SER A 190 7.21 -11.20 16.16
CA SER A 190 6.22 -10.78 17.14
C SER A 190 5.04 -11.76 17.22
N LEU A 191 4.65 -12.41 16.13
CA LEU A 191 3.60 -13.44 16.14
C LEU A 191 4.08 -14.74 16.81
N SER A 192 5.36 -15.08 16.65
CA SER A 192 6.03 -16.23 17.28
C SER A 192 6.49 -15.97 18.73
N SER A 193 6.23 -14.80 19.30
CA SER A 193 6.70 -14.36 20.63
C SER A 193 8.22 -14.25 20.78
N GLU A 194 8.96 -14.10 19.67
CA GLU A 194 10.40 -13.79 19.64
C GLU A 194 10.59 -12.28 19.83
N ASN A 195 10.27 -11.77 21.03
CA ASN A 195 10.12 -10.34 21.27
C ASN A 195 11.43 -9.53 21.13
N GLU A 196 12.57 -10.10 21.52
CA GLU A 196 13.86 -9.40 21.43
C GLU A 196 14.28 -9.21 19.96
N GLU A 197 14.13 -10.24 19.15
CA GLU A 197 14.43 -10.19 17.72
C GLU A 197 13.40 -9.35 16.97
N ALA A 198 12.12 -9.39 17.36
CA ALA A 198 11.09 -8.52 16.81
C ALA A 198 11.42 -7.04 17.04
N ALA A 199 11.81 -6.66 18.27
CA ALA A 199 12.21 -5.29 18.60
C ALA A 199 13.37 -4.80 17.73
N LYS A 200 14.42 -5.63 17.57
CA LYS A 200 15.56 -5.32 16.70
C LYS A 200 15.13 -5.12 15.24
N CYS A 201 14.25 -5.99 14.73
CA CYS A 201 13.74 -5.87 13.37
C CYS A 201 12.91 -4.58 13.18
N TYR A 202 12.09 -4.17 14.16
CA TYR A 202 11.36 -2.89 14.09
C TYR A 202 12.31 -1.70 14.05
N GLU A 203 13.29 -1.64 14.96
CA GLU A 203 14.29 -0.56 15.00
C GLU A 203 15.08 -0.47 13.68
N LEU A 204 15.49 -1.62 13.13
CA LEU A 204 16.17 -1.68 11.83
C LEU A 204 15.26 -1.25 10.68
N ALA A 205 13.98 -1.66 10.68
CA ALA A 205 13.03 -1.25 9.63
C ALA A 205 12.86 0.28 9.60
N ILE A 206 12.74 0.91 10.77
CA ILE A 206 12.63 2.38 10.91
C ILE A 206 13.90 3.06 10.39
N ALA A 207 15.07 2.65 10.86
CA ALA A 207 16.35 3.25 10.47
C ALA A 207 16.64 3.08 8.97
N THR A 208 16.34 1.91 8.40
CA THR A 208 16.53 1.66 6.96
C THR A 208 15.55 2.47 6.11
N ALA A 209 14.29 2.62 6.54
CA ALA A 209 13.32 3.45 5.84
C ALA A 209 13.72 4.94 5.84
N GLU A 210 14.21 5.43 6.99
CA GLU A 210 14.74 6.79 7.14
C GLU A 210 15.95 7.02 6.22
N LYS A 211 16.94 6.11 6.26
CA LYS A 211 18.15 6.20 5.46
C LYS A 211 17.88 6.23 3.95
N ASN A 212 16.82 5.56 3.50
CA ASN A 212 16.47 5.44 2.09
C ASN A 212 15.37 6.44 1.66
N ASP A 213 15.04 7.45 2.49
CA ASP A 213 14.05 8.49 2.21
C ASP A 213 12.63 7.96 1.91
N PHE A 214 12.16 6.96 2.69
CA PHE A 214 10.79 6.44 2.63
C PHE A 214 9.95 6.87 3.86
N PRO A 215 9.53 8.14 3.97
CA PRO A 215 8.90 8.68 5.18
C PRO A 215 7.54 8.03 5.49
N ASN A 216 6.76 7.66 4.47
CA ASN A 216 5.49 6.97 4.64
C ASN A 216 5.67 5.56 5.23
N GLU A 217 6.71 4.85 4.81
CA GLU A 217 6.98 3.49 5.27
C GLU A 217 7.71 3.51 6.63
N GLN A 218 8.51 4.55 6.91
CA GLN A 218 9.05 4.86 8.24
C GLN A 218 7.93 5.14 9.25
N ALA A 219 6.91 5.92 8.87
CA ALA A 219 5.76 6.22 9.73
C ALA A 219 4.99 4.94 10.10
N ILE A 220 4.72 4.08 9.11
CA ILE A 220 4.09 2.78 9.36
C ILE A 220 4.97 1.93 10.28
N ALA A 221 6.28 1.84 10.03
CA ALA A 221 7.19 1.06 10.87
C ALA A 221 7.18 1.55 12.34
N ASN A 222 7.15 2.86 12.57
CA ASN A 222 7.00 3.45 13.90
C ASN A 222 5.66 3.08 14.55
N GLU A 223 4.55 3.24 13.84
CA GLU A 223 3.23 2.88 14.36
C GLU A 223 3.18 1.39 14.79
N ARG A 224 3.72 0.50 13.95
CA ARG A 224 3.79 -0.94 14.24
C ARG A 224 4.71 -1.26 15.42
N ALA A 225 5.85 -0.58 15.52
CA ALA A 225 6.76 -0.70 16.67
C ALA A 225 6.09 -0.24 17.96
N GLY A 226 5.40 0.90 17.93
CA GLY A 226 4.62 1.42 19.06
C GLY A 226 3.56 0.42 19.53
N ASP A 227 2.76 -0.11 18.61
CA ASP A 227 1.73 -1.11 18.89
C ASP A 227 2.34 -2.42 19.43
N PHE A 228 3.49 -2.84 18.89
CA PHE A 228 4.26 -3.96 19.45
C PHE A 228 4.67 -3.72 20.91
N PHE A 229 5.30 -2.58 21.22
CA PHE A 229 5.75 -2.28 22.58
C PHE A 229 4.60 -2.12 23.57
N LEU A 230 3.45 -1.59 23.13
CA LEU A 230 2.23 -1.57 23.94
C LEU A 230 1.78 -3.00 24.29
N ARG A 231 1.74 -3.91 23.31
CA ARG A 231 1.37 -5.31 23.54
C ARG A 231 2.34 -6.07 24.43
N THR A 232 3.64 -5.76 24.37
CA THR A 232 4.66 -6.40 25.21
C THR A 232 4.85 -5.71 26.58
N GLY A 233 4.12 -4.63 26.85
CA GLY A 233 4.13 -3.93 28.14
C GLY A 233 5.24 -2.90 28.34
N ASP A 234 6.02 -2.55 27.30
CA ASP A 234 7.06 -1.51 27.36
C ASP A 234 6.47 -0.14 26.95
N THR A 235 5.67 0.44 27.85
CA THR A 235 4.94 1.69 27.58
C THR A 235 5.87 2.87 27.33
N LYS A 236 7.09 2.86 27.88
CA LYS A 236 8.09 3.92 27.64
C LYS A 236 8.58 3.90 26.19
N LYS A 237 8.91 2.72 25.66
CA LYS A 237 9.27 2.59 24.24
C LYS A 237 8.08 2.86 23.33
N ALA A 238 6.88 2.40 23.70
CA ALA A 238 5.68 2.71 22.93
C ALA A 238 5.45 4.21 22.73
N SER A 239 5.56 5.02 23.79
CA SER A 239 5.39 6.48 23.69
C SER A 239 6.44 7.16 22.81
N HIS A 240 7.65 6.59 22.70
CA HIS A 240 8.69 7.12 21.82
C HIS A 240 8.34 7.00 20.33
N HIS A 241 7.56 5.99 19.96
CA HIS A 241 7.22 5.71 18.56
C HIS A 241 5.91 6.37 18.08
N TYR A 242 5.09 6.93 18.98
CA TYR A 242 3.85 7.64 18.63
C TYR A 242 4.00 9.17 18.58
N GLY A 243 5.18 9.71 18.87
CA GLY A 243 5.49 11.14 18.85
C GLY A 243 6.17 11.58 17.57
#